data_AF-A0A3B8JNA3-F1
#
_entry.id   AF-A0A3B8JNA3-F1
#
_cell.length_a   1.000
_cell.length_b   1.000
_cell.length_c   1.000
_cell.angle_alpha   90.00
_cell.angle_beta   90.00
_cell.angle_gamma   90.00
#
_symmetry.space_group_name_H-M   'P 1'
#
loop_
_entity.id
_entity.type
_entity.pdbx_description
1 polymer ?
#
loop_
_entity_poly.entity_id
_entity_poly.type
_entity_poly.pdbx_seq_one_letter_code
_entity_poly.pdbx_strand_id
1 'polypeptide(L)'
;MPIGKRCIAEFIGTFWLVFGGCGSAVLAAAFTANAAKISPDTAFPLGIGLVGVSLAFGLTVMTMAYAIGHISGCHLNPAVSFGLWAG
;
A
#
# COMPACT_ATOMS: atom_id res chain seq x y z
N MET A 1 -22.84 12.64 1.45
CA MET A 1 -22.93 11.59 0.40
C MET A 1 -23.66 10.36 0.94
N PRO A 2 -24.44 9.64 0.12
CA PRO A 2 -25.10 8.39 0.53
C PRO A 2 -24.08 7.31 0.88
N ILE A 3 -24.40 6.48 1.87
CA ILE A 3 -23.47 5.51 2.45
C ILE A 3 -22.91 4.52 1.42
N GLY A 4 -23.73 4.07 0.47
CA GLY A 4 -23.28 3.17 -0.60
C GLY A 4 -22.15 3.76 -1.47
N LYS A 5 -22.17 5.07 -1.73
CA LYS A 5 -21.08 5.74 -2.47
C LYS A 5 -19.79 5.81 -1.65
N ARG A 6 -19.90 6.01 -0.32
CA ARG A 6 -18.74 6.02 0.59
C ARG A 6 -18.12 4.62 0.69
N CYS A 7 -18.94 3.57 0.79
CA CYS A 7 -18.46 2.19 0.81
C CYS A 7 -17.75 1.78 -0.47
N ILE A 8 -18.28 2.15 -1.65
CA ILE A 8 -17.61 1.86 -2.94
C ILE A 8 -16.27 2.60 -3.04
N ALA A 9 -16.20 3.85 -2.57
CA ALA A 9 -14.94 4.59 -2.52
C ALA A 9 -13.91 3.89 -1.60
N GLU A 10 -14.29 3.50 -0.38
CA GLU A 10 -13.41 2.73 0.51
C GLU A 10 -12.97 1.40 -0.12
N PHE A 11 -13.87 0.69 -0.81
CA PHE A 11 -13.53 -0.56 -1.50
C PHE A 11 -12.47 -0.35 -2.60
N ILE A 12 -12.65 0.65 -3.46
CA ILE A 12 -11.70 0.98 -4.54
C ILE A 12 -10.36 1.45 -3.94
N GLY A 13 -10.41 2.26 -2.89
CA GLY A 13 -9.21 2.76 -2.22
C GLY A 13 -8.41 1.65 -1.54
N THR A 14 -9.07 0.73 -0.84
CA THR A 14 -8.40 -0.43 -0.22
C THR A 14 -7.86 -1.39 -1.29
N PHE A 15 -8.58 -1.58 -2.40
CA PHE A 15 -8.05 -2.31 -3.55
C PHE A 15 -6.75 -1.68 -4.07
N TRP A 16 -6.72 -0.36 -4.25
CA TRP A 16 -5.53 0.37 -4.72
C TRP A 16 -4.34 0.24 -3.76
N LEU A 17 -4.61 0.36 -2.45
CA LEU A 17 -3.62 0.18 -1.38
C LEU A 17 -2.99 -1.21 -1.44
N VAL A 18 -3.80 -2.27 -1.54
CA VAL A 18 -3.30 -3.65 -1.58
C VAL A 18 -2.59 -3.94 -2.92
N PHE A 19 -3.17 -3.48 -4.03
CA PHE A 19 -2.60 -3.70 -5.36
C PHE A 19 -1.19 -3.08 -5.47
N GLY A 20 -1.03 -1.82 -5.09
CA GLY A 20 0.28 -1.17 -5.16
C GLY A 20 1.21 -1.56 -4.01
N GLY A 21 0.73 -1.61 -2.76
CA GLY A 21 1.53 -1.97 -1.59
C GLY A 21 1.99 -3.42 -1.62
N CYS A 22 1.07 -4.38 -1.54
CA CYS A 22 1.41 -5.81 -1.54
C CYS A 22 1.99 -6.25 -2.90
N GLY A 23 1.52 -5.68 -4.02
CA GLY A 23 2.12 -5.96 -5.33
C GLY A 23 3.60 -5.55 -5.39
N SER A 24 3.96 -4.40 -4.83
CA SER A 24 5.37 -3.98 -4.73
C SER A 24 6.20 -4.90 -3.82
N ALA A 25 5.59 -5.43 -2.74
CA ALA A 25 6.24 -6.37 -1.84
C ALA A 25 6.51 -7.72 -2.51
N VAL A 26 5.61 -8.21 -3.38
CA VAL A 26 5.85 -9.42 -4.18
C VAL A 26 7.04 -9.21 -5.14
N LEU A 27 7.09 -8.06 -5.80
CA LEU A 27 8.22 -7.70 -6.68
C LEU A 27 9.52 -7.49 -5.91
N ALA A 28 9.45 -7.02 -4.67
CA ALA A 28 10.59 -6.93 -3.77
C ALA A 28 11.00 -8.30 -3.17
N ALA A 29 10.07 -9.23 -2.95
CA ALA A 29 10.32 -10.55 -2.36
C ALA A 29 10.99 -11.52 -3.33
N ALA A 30 10.87 -11.30 -4.64
CA ALA A 30 11.68 -12.03 -5.64
C ALA A 30 13.20 -11.88 -5.43
N PHE A 31 13.65 -10.96 -4.54
CA PHE A 31 15.06 -10.77 -4.16
C PHE A 31 15.58 -11.64 -3.02
N THR A 32 14.72 -12.30 -2.24
CA THR A 32 15.17 -13.09 -1.07
C THR A 32 15.34 -14.58 -1.36
N ALA A 33 14.90 -15.06 -2.52
CA ALA A 33 15.07 -16.45 -2.95
C ALA A 33 16.40 -16.66 -3.69
N ASN A 34 17.54 -16.66 -2.98
CA ASN A 34 18.87 -17.17 -3.41
C ASN A 34 19.46 -16.71 -4.77
N ALA A 35 18.82 -15.85 -5.56
CA ALA A 35 19.19 -15.52 -6.94
C ALA A 35 19.94 -14.19 -7.11
N ALA A 36 20.15 -13.43 -6.03
CA ALA A 36 20.82 -12.13 -6.04
C ALA A 36 22.29 -12.16 -5.58
N LYS A 37 22.96 -13.32 -5.65
CA LYS A 37 24.41 -13.43 -5.43
C LYS A 37 25.13 -13.49 -6.79
N ILE A 38 25.75 -12.38 -7.20
CA ILE A 38 26.69 -12.35 -8.34
C ILE A 38 28.13 -12.63 -7.85
N SER A 39 28.40 -12.48 -6.54
CA SER A 39 29.61 -12.94 -5.85
C SER A 39 29.35 -13.06 -4.33
N PRO A 40 30.18 -13.81 -3.57
CA PRO A 40 29.98 -14.00 -2.12
C PRO A 40 29.90 -12.69 -1.32
N ASP A 41 30.50 -11.60 -1.82
CA ASP A 41 30.64 -10.33 -1.10
C ASP A 41 29.81 -9.16 -1.70
N THR A 42 28.95 -9.40 -2.69
CA THR A 42 28.10 -8.34 -3.28
C THR A 42 26.65 -8.48 -2.85
N ALA A 43 26.23 -7.62 -1.92
CA ALA A 43 24.83 -7.41 -1.54
C ALA A 43 24.26 -6.20 -2.31
N PHE A 44 24.06 -6.32 -3.62
CA PHE A 44 23.32 -5.30 -4.39
C PHE A 44 21.86 -5.74 -4.58
N PRO A 45 20.88 -4.94 -4.11
CA PRO A 45 19.46 -5.28 -4.23
C PRO A 45 18.97 -4.89 -5.63
N LEU A 46 18.68 -5.84 -6.53
CA LEU A 46 18.05 -5.49 -7.83
C LEU A 46 16.52 -5.29 -7.71
N GLY A 47 16.01 -4.99 -6.51
CA GLY A 47 14.61 -4.69 -6.22
C GLY A 47 14.45 -3.33 -5.55
N ILE A 48 13.22 -2.88 -5.33
CA ILE A 48 12.93 -1.59 -4.69
C ILE A 48 13.31 -1.54 -3.19
N GLY A 49 13.62 -2.70 -2.60
CA GLY A 49 14.00 -2.84 -1.19
C GLY A 49 12.88 -2.48 -0.20
N LEU A 50 13.17 -2.58 1.10
CA LEU A 50 12.20 -2.24 2.16
C LEU A 50 11.74 -0.77 2.07
N VAL A 51 12.65 0.14 1.70
CA VAL A 51 12.35 1.57 1.52
C VAL A 51 11.43 1.80 0.33
N GLY A 52 11.63 1.11 -0.79
CA GLY A 52 10.73 1.23 -1.94
C GLY A 52 9.35 0.65 -1.67
N VAL A 53 9.26 -0.47 -0.94
CA VAL A 53 7.98 -1.05 -0.51
C VAL A 53 7.25 -0.09 0.43
N SER A 54 7.94 0.51 1.40
CA SER A 54 7.32 1.48 2.32
C SER A 54 6.84 2.74 1.58
N LEU A 55 7.61 3.22 0.59
CA LEU A 55 7.18 4.30 -0.29
C LEU A 55 5.96 3.91 -1.15
N ALA A 56 5.90 2.68 -1.67
CA ALA A 56 4.75 2.22 -2.45
C ALA A 56 3.45 2.19 -1.61
N PHE A 57 3.52 1.70 -0.36
CA PHE A 57 2.39 1.80 0.57
C PHE A 57 2.01 3.25 0.89
N GLY A 58 2.99 4.12 1.17
CA GLY A 58 2.73 5.52 1.49
C GLY A 58 2.12 6.31 0.33
N LEU A 59 2.65 6.14 -0.88
CA LEU A 59 2.18 6.83 -2.08
C LEU A 59 0.80 6.34 -2.53
N THR A 60 0.51 5.04 -2.42
CA THR A 60 -0.83 4.52 -2.73
C THR A 60 -1.89 5.09 -1.79
N VAL A 61 -1.61 5.18 -0.48
CA VAL A 61 -2.49 5.87 0.49
C VAL A 61 -2.63 7.36 0.14
N MET A 62 -1.53 8.06 -0.13
CA MET A 62 -1.56 9.49 -0.49
C MET A 62 -2.44 9.75 -1.71
N THR A 63 -2.27 8.96 -2.78
CA THR A 63 -3.05 9.13 -4.02
C THR A 63 -4.56 8.97 -3.76
N MET A 64 -4.96 8.02 -2.92
CA MET A 64 -6.36 7.81 -2.56
C MET A 64 -6.89 8.86 -1.58
N ALA A 65 -6.06 9.36 -0.66
CA ALA A 65 -6.43 10.45 0.23
C ALA A 65 -6.85 11.70 -0.56
N TYR A 66 -6.10 12.05 -1.62
CA TYR A 66 -6.48 13.13 -2.52
C TYR A 66 -7.66 12.78 -3.44
N ALA A 67 -7.72 11.55 -3.96
CA ALA A 67 -8.74 11.16 -4.93
C ALA A 67 -10.14 10.97 -4.31
N ILE A 68 -10.24 10.34 -3.13
CA ILE A 68 -11.52 9.94 -2.51
C ILE A 68 -11.69 10.43 -1.07
N GLY A 69 -10.72 11.17 -0.50
CA GLY A 69 -10.84 11.72 0.86
C GLY A 69 -12.09 12.57 1.05
N HIS A 70 -12.44 13.39 0.06
CA HIS A 70 -13.66 14.23 0.07
C HIS A 70 -14.96 13.42 -0.11
N ILE A 71 -14.87 12.15 -0.50
CA ILE A 71 -16.00 11.26 -0.76
C ILE A 71 -16.31 10.42 0.47
N SER A 72 -15.36 9.60 0.93
CA SER A 72 -15.56 8.66 2.03
C SER A 72 -14.96 9.10 3.35
N GLY A 73 -13.91 9.93 3.33
CA GLY A 73 -12.99 10.14 4.45
C GLY A 73 -11.67 9.37 4.28
N CYS A 74 -11.57 8.50 3.26
CA CYS A 74 -10.40 7.70 2.90
C CYS A 74 -9.79 6.95 4.10
N HIS A 75 -10.59 6.12 4.76
CA HIS A 75 -10.10 5.34 5.89
C HIS A 75 -9.15 4.22 5.45
N LEU A 76 -9.51 3.53 4.36
CA LEU A 76 -8.83 2.40 3.70
C LEU A 76 -8.45 1.22 4.60
N ASN A 77 -8.79 1.30 5.88
CA ASN A 77 -8.31 0.45 6.94
C ASN A 77 -9.39 0.35 8.04
N PRO A 78 -9.81 -0.86 8.42
CA PRO A 78 -10.72 -1.07 9.54
C PRO A 78 -10.22 -0.49 10.86
N ALA A 79 -8.91 -0.59 11.16
CA ALA A 79 -8.33 -0.06 12.40
C ALA A 79 -8.44 1.47 12.48
N VAL A 80 -8.27 2.18 11.36
CA VAL A 80 -8.48 3.63 11.28
C VAL A 80 -9.96 3.96 11.50
N SER A 81 -10.86 3.20 10.88
CA SER A 81 -12.31 3.39 11.05
C SER A 81 -12.75 3.23 12.50
N PHE A 82 -12.25 2.19 13.19
CA PHE A 82 -12.53 1.98 14.61
C PHE A 82 -11.83 3.00 15.50
N GLY A 83 -10.62 3.45 15.15
CA GLY A 83 -9.90 4.51 15.85
C GLY A 83 -10.70 5.82 15.85
N LEU A 84 -11.17 6.25 14.68
CA LEU A 84 -12.01 7.45 14.53
C LEU A 84 -13.40 7.30 15.16
N TRP A 85 -13.91 6.07 15.27
CA TRP A 85 -15.16 5.82 15.99
C TRP A 85 -14.97 5.93 17.51
N ALA A 86 -13.81 5.54 18.03
CA ALA A 86 -13.49 5.58 19.45
C ALA A 86 -13.04 6.97 19.96
N GLY A 87 -12.64 7.90 19.07
CA GLY A 87 -12.14 9.24 19.42
C GLY A 87 -12.21 10.23 18.28
#